data_AF-A0A7G9SB91-F1
#
_entry.id   AF-A0A7G9SB91-F1
#
_cell.length_a   1.000
_cell.length_b   1.000
_cell.length_c   1.000
_cell.angle_alpha   90.00
_cell.angle_beta   90.00
_cell.angle_gamma   90.00
#
_symmetry.space_group_name_H-M   'P 1'
#
loop_
_entity.id
_entity.type
_entity.pdbx_description
1 polymer ?
#
loop_
_entity_poly.entity_id
_entity_poly.type
_entity_poly.pdbx_seq_one_letter_code
_entity_poly.pdbx_strand_id
1 'polypeptide(L)'
;MEETRQYSAVSDWFLLEWLDAAGKKQADIANDLEWNKSKVSMVVRGMQRYTRDEVNELSAYLGIRPHELLMHPSEAMAYRQLRSAAEAIVTGKNQ
;
A
#
# COMPACT_ATOMS: atom_id res chain seq x y z
N MET A 1 1.38 -23.90 -16.49
CA MET A 1 2.43 -22.89 -16.72
C MET A 1 2.28 -21.89 -15.59
N GLU A 2 3.05 -22.08 -14.52
CA GLU A 2 3.13 -21.11 -13.44
C GLU A 2 4.01 -19.98 -13.95
N GLU A 3 3.36 -18.88 -14.31
CA GLU A 3 4.02 -17.67 -14.76
C GLU A 3 4.75 -17.10 -13.54
N THR A 4 6.04 -17.41 -13.42
CA THR A 4 6.92 -16.86 -12.40
C THR A 4 6.90 -15.35 -12.55
N ARG A 5 6.03 -14.66 -11.78
CA ARG A 5 6.00 -13.19 -11.69
C ARG A 5 7.42 -12.75 -11.40
N GLN A 6 8.04 -12.14 -12.40
CA GLN A 6 9.39 -11.61 -12.28
C GLN A 6 9.30 -10.40 -11.36
N TYR A 7 9.59 -10.60 -10.07
CA TYR A 7 9.72 -9.53 -9.08
C TYR A 7 10.92 -8.67 -9.48
N SER A 8 10.63 -7.62 -10.26
CA SER A 8 11.57 -6.56 -10.59
C SER A 8 11.94 -5.82 -9.29
N ALA A 9 13.21 -5.87 -8.92
CA ALA A 9 13.77 -5.32 -7.68
C ALA A 9 13.76 -3.78 -7.57
N VAL A 10 12.85 -3.09 -8.27
CA VAL A 10 12.81 -1.63 -8.36
C VAL A 10 11.69 -1.02 -7.50
N SER A 11 10.75 -1.78 -6.94
CA SER A 11 10.01 -1.34 -5.74
C SER A 11 9.12 -2.45 -5.23
N ASP A 12 9.36 -2.91 -4.00
CA ASP A 12 8.57 -3.99 -3.40
C ASP A 12 7.21 -3.49 -2.86
N TRP A 13 6.79 -2.27 -3.19
CA TRP A 13 5.54 -1.66 -2.74
C TRP A 13 4.63 -1.20 -3.89
N PHE A 14 3.33 -1.13 -3.61
CA PHE A 14 2.25 -0.84 -4.56
C PHE A 14 1.73 0.59 -4.41
N LEU A 15 2.63 1.56 -4.20
CA LEU A 15 2.25 2.93 -3.85
C LEU A 15 1.42 3.61 -4.96
N LEU A 16 1.73 3.37 -6.23
CA LEU A 16 0.98 3.94 -7.35
C LEU A 16 -0.45 3.43 -7.39
N GLU A 17 -0.61 2.12 -7.21
CA GLU A 17 -1.88 1.43 -7.21
C GLU A 17 -2.73 1.88 -6.00
N TRP A 18 -2.09 2.08 -4.84
CA TRP A 18 -2.76 2.61 -3.67
C TRP A 18 -3.19 4.07 -3.83
N LEU A 19 -2.39 4.90 -4.50
CA LEU A 19 -2.79 6.27 -4.83
C LEU A 19 -4.00 6.28 -5.75
N ASP A 20 -4.00 5.44 -6.79
CA ASP A 20 -5.14 5.30 -7.70
C ASP A 20 -6.39 4.81 -6.97
N ALA A 21 -6.26 3.75 -6.15
CA ALA A 21 -7.36 3.21 -5.35
C ALA A 21 -7.92 4.24 -4.34
N ALA A 22 -7.08 5.15 -3.83
CA ALA A 22 -7.49 6.23 -2.93
C ALA A 22 -7.94 7.51 -3.66
N GLY A 23 -7.88 7.55 -4.99
CA GLY A 23 -8.21 8.74 -5.78
C GLY A 23 -7.25 9.92 -5.57
N LYS A 24 -5.99 9.63 -5.20
CA LYS A 24 -4.95 10.61 -4.85
C LYS A 24 -3.88 10.69 -5.94
N LYS A 25 -3.30 11.87 -6.11
CA LYS A 25 -2.21 12.15 -7.05
C LYS A 25 -0.89 12.35 -6.29
N GLN A 26 0.24 12.24 -6.99
CA GLN A 26 1.57 12.55 -6.42
C GLN A 26 1.66 13.98 -5.88
N ALA A 27 0.98 14.93 -6.52
CA ALA A 27 0.92 16.31 -6.03
C ALA A 27 0.25 16.41 -4.66
N ASP A 28 -0.72 15.55 -4.37
CA ASP A 28 -1.42 15.52 -3.09
C ASP A 28 -0.46 15.04 -1.98
N ILE A 29 0.43 14.07 -2.26
CA ILE A 29 1.49 13.68 -1.32
C ILE A 29 2.39 14.89 -0.99
N ALA A 30 2.83 15.62 -2.02
CA ALA A 30 3.73 16.76 -1.82
C ALA A 30 3.09 17.85 -0.95
N ASN A 31 1.78 18.08 -1.12
CA ASN A 31 1.04 19.08 -0.38
C ASN A 31 0.70 18.61 1.05
N ASP A 32 0.15 17.39 1.18
CA ASP A 32 -0.43 16.89 2.43
C ASP A 32 0.63 16.37 3.40
N LEU A 33 1.76 15.86 2.89
CA LEU A 33 2.89 15.40 3.71
C LEU A 33 4.05 16.40 3.76
N GLU A 34 3.90 17.55 3.10
CA GLU A 34 4.96 18.57 2.97
C GLU A 34 6.27 18.01 2.37
N TRP A 35 6.18 16.93 1.59
CA TRP A 35 7.32 16.35 0.91
C TRP A 35 7.70 17.17 -0.31
N ASN A 36 9.01 17.35 -0.53
CA ASN A 36 9.46 17.96 -1.77
C ASN A 36 9.16 17.06 -2.99
N LYS A 37 8.90 17.68 -4.15
CA LYS A 37 8.50 16.96 -5.38
C LYS A 37 9.52 15.93 -5.85
N SER A 38 10.81 16.18 -5.60
CA SER A 38 11.88 15.24 -5.95
C SER A 38 11.77 13.96 -5.13
N LYS A 39 11.58 14.09 -3.80
CA LYS A 39 11.34 12.96 -2.88
C LYS A 39 10.13 12.15 -3.35
N VAL A 40 9.00 12.81 -3.59
CA VAL A 40 7.77 12.12 -4.06
C VAL A 40 8.04 11.34 -5.34
N SER A 41 8.66 11.94 -6.35
CA SER A 41 8.96 11.24 -7.60
C SER A 41 9.91 10.05 -7.40
N MET A 42 10.92 10.17 -6.54
CA MET A 42 11.85 9.07 -6.26
C MET A 42 11.17 7.91 -5.53
N VAL A 43 10.40 8.21 -4.50
CA VAL A 43 9.60 7.27 -3.70
C VAL A 43 8.62 6.52 -4.61
N VAL A 44 7.80 7.26 -5.36
CA VAL A 44 6.71 6.69 -6.17
C VAL A 44 7.24 5.83 -7.32
N ARG A 45 8.38 6.19 -7.90
CA ARG A 45 9.04 5.40 -8.96
C ARG A 45 9.88 4.25 -8.40
N GLY A 46 10.00 4.13 -7.08
CA GLY A 46 10.83 3.10 -6.45
C GLY A 46 12.33 3.26 -6.67
N MET A 47 12.78 4.44 -7.11
CA MET A 47 14.19 4.67 -7.42
C MET A 47 15.09 4.62 -6.16
N GLN A 48 14.50 4.64 -4.98
CA GLN A 48 15.17 4.44 -3.70
C GLN A 48 14.47 3.35 -2.89
N ARG A 49 15.23 2.67 -2.02
CA ARG A 49 14.63 1.83 -0.99
C ARG A 49 13.77 2.70 -0.08
N TYR A 50 12.54 2.26 0.18
CA TYR A 50 11.71 2.93 1.17
C TYR A 50 12.32 2.81 2.56
N THR A 51 12.16 3.86 3.34
CA THR A 51 12.48 3.87 4.76
C THR A 51 11.24 3.46 5.56
N ARG A 52 11.46 3.05 6.82
CA ARG A 52 10.35 2.76 7.74
C ARG A 52 9.45 3.97 7.93
N ASP A 53 10.03 5.16 8.00
CA ASP A 53 9.28 6.41 8.23
C ASP A 53 8.39 6.73 7.03
N GLU A 54 8.89 6.57 5.81
CA GLU A 54 8.08 6.73 4.59
C GLU A 54 6.91 5.74 4.54
N VAL A 55 7.13 4.48 4.90
CA VAL A 55 6.05 3.47 4.97
C VAL A 55 5.01 3.87 6.01
N ASN A 56 5.43 4.34 7.19
CA ASN A 56 4.51 4.75 8.25
C ASN A 56 3.70 5.99 7.83
N GLU A 57 4.35 7.02 7.30
CA GLU A 57 3.69 8.26 6.85
C GLU A 57 2.69 7.98 5.73
N LEU A 58 3.10 7.22 4.70
CA LEU A 58 2.23 6.90 3.57
C LEU A 58 1.07 5.99 3.97
N SER A 59 1.30 5.00 4.84
CA SER A 59 0.22 4.13 5.31
C SER A 59 -0.80 4.90 6.15
N ALA A 60 -0.34 5.80 7.04
CA ALA A 60 -1.23 6.69 7.78
C ALA A 60 -2.02 7.62 6.85
N TYR A 61 -1.36 8.22 5.88
CA TYR A 61 -1.97 9.11 4.88
C TYR A 61 -3.04 8.41 4.02
N LEU A 62 -2.79 7.17 3.64
CA LEU A 62 -3.70 6.35 2.83
C LEU A 62 -4.78 5.65 3.65
N GLY A 63 -4.72 5.69 4.98
CA GLY A 63 -5.67 4.99 5.85
C GLY A 63 -5.54 3.47 5.78
N ILE A 64 -4.31 2.95 5.61
CA ILE A 64 -4.00 1.52 5.51
C ILE A 64 -2.94 1.11 6.53
N ARG A 65 -2.75 -0.19 6.74
CA ARG A 65 -1.67 -0.71 7.59
C ARG A 65 -0.34 -0.71 6.83
N PRO A 66 0.81 -0.56 7.51
CA PRO A 66 2.12 -0.54 6.85
C PRO A 66 2.40 -1.71 5.91
N HIS A 67 2.02 -2.94 6.29
CA HIS A 67 2.23 -4.13 5.46
C HIS A 67 1.35 -4.16 4.21
N GLU A 68 0.25 -3.40 4.18
CA GLU A 68 -0.64 -3.36 3.02
C GLU A 68 -0.02 -2.58 1.85
N LEU A 69 0.94 -1.69 2.12
CA LEU A 69 1.74 -1.07 1.05
C LEU A 69 2.56 -2.09 0.25
N LEU A 70 2.84 -3.26 0.83
CA LEU A 70 3.63 -4.33 0.21
C LEU A 70 2.77 -5.37 -0.53
N MET A 71 1.49 -5.06 -0.76
CA MET A 71 0.55 -5.88 -1.52
C MET A 71 -0.34 -5.00 -2.40
N HIS A 72 -0.84 -5.57 -3.50
CA HIS A 72 -1.73 -4.83 -4.39
C HIS A 72 -3.04 -4.48 -3.64
N PRO A 73 -3.68 -3.31 -3.89
CA PRO A 73 -4.90 -2.92 -3.18
C PRO A 73 -6.01 -3.99 -3.24
N SER A 74 -6.20 -4.64 -4.39
CA SER A 74 -7.20 -5.73 -4.51
C SER A 74 -6.87 -6.93 -3.61
N GLU A 75 -5.59 -7.29 -3.48
CA GLU A 75 -5.13 -8.37 -2.60
C GLU A 75 -5.32 -7.98 -1.13
N ALA A 76 -5.01 -6.73 -0.77
CA ALA A 76 -5.23 -6.21 0.57
C ALA A 76 -6.71 -6.23 0.96
N MET A 77 -7.60 -5.80 0.06
CA MET A 77 -9.04 -5.84 0.30
C MET A 77 -9.56 -7.28 0.44
N ALA A 78 -9.07 -8.21 -0.37
CA ALA A 78 -9.40 -9.64 -0.23
C ALA A 78 -8.91 -10.19 1.13
N TYR A 79 -7.70 -9.83 1.56
CA TYR A 79 -7.15 -10.22 2.85
C TYR A 79 -7.95 -9.66 4.02
N ARG A 80 -8.39 -8.39 3.94
CA ARG A 80 -9.29 -7.78 4.94
C ARG A 80 -10.61 -8.55 5.06
N GLN A 81 -11.22 -8.90 3.93
CA GLN A 81 -12.46 -9.68 3.91
C GLN A 81 -12.27 -11.07 4.51
N LEU A 82 -11.21 -11.78 4.11
CA LEU A 82 -10.86 -13.08 4.67
C LEU A 82 -10.67 -13.02 6.19
N ARG A 83 -9.90 -12.04 6.66
CA ARG A 83 -9.65 -11.82 8.10
C ARG A 83 -10.95 -11.54 8.84
N SER A 84 -11.80 -10.67 8.32
CA SER A 84 -13.10 -10.36 8.91
C SER A 84 -14.03 -11.58 8.97
N ALA A 85 -14.05 -12.40 7.92
CA ALA A 85 -14.85 -13.62 7.88
C ALA A 85 -14.35 -14.66 8.90
N ALA A 86 -13.03 -14.84 9.01
CA ALA A 86 -12.42 -15.72 10.00
C ALA A 86 -12.71 -15.24 11.43
N GLU A 87 -12.61 -13.94 11.70
CA GLU A 87 -12.95 -13.35 13.01
C GLU A 87 -14.43 -13.59 13.37
N ALA A 88 -15.36 -13.48 12.41
CA ALA A 88 -16.77 -13.76 12.65
C ALA A 88 -17.05 -15.22 13.03
N ILE A 89 -16.35 -16.17 12.39
CA ILE A 89 -16.44 -17.61 12.71
C ILE A 89 -15.92 -17.88 14.12
N VAL A 90 -14.75 -17.34 14.46
CA VAL A 90 -14.12 -17.58 15.78
C VAL A 90 -14.91 -16.94 16.91
N THR A 91 -15.48 -15.76 16.70
CA THR A 91 -16.25 -15.03 17.72
C THR A 91 -17.70 -15.49 17.84
N GLY A 92 -18.14 -16.46 17.04
CA GLY A 92 -19.50 -17.02 17.11
C GLY A 92 -20.60 -16.04 16.69
N LYS A 93 -20.27 -14.97 15.95
CA LYS A 93 -21.26 -13.99 15.44
C LYS A 93 -22.11 -14.51 14.28
N ASN A 94 -21.98 -15.79 13.94
CA ASN A 94 -22.82 -16.49 12.97
C ASN A 94 -23.78 -17.43 13.70
N GLN A 95 -24.75 -16.87 14.42
CA GLN A 95 -26.03 -17.52 14.77
C GLN A 95 -27.13 -16.46 14.80
#